data_AF-A0A848ARN2-F1
#
_entry.id   AF-A0A848ARN2-F1
#
_cell.length_a   1.000
_cell.length_b   1.000
_cell.length_c   1.000
_cell.angle_alpha   90.00
_cell.angle_beta   90.00
_cell.angle_gamma   90.00
#
_symmetry.space_group_name_H-M   'P 1'
#
loop_
_entity.id
_entity.type
_entity.pdbx_description
1 polymer ?
#
loop_
_entity_poly.entity_id
_entity_poly.type
_entity_poly.pdbx_seq_one_letter_code
_entity_poly.pdbx_strand_id
1 'polypeptide(L)'
;MSTPDAFKVTSPVNRLHGEMPRIGIRPTIDGRRRGVRESLEVQTMNMAKAAAELISSNLRYPNGMPVECVIADQTIGGAAEAAMCAEKFKNSNVMVTLTVTPCWCYGSETMDMDPLTQKAVWGFNGTERPGAVYLAAVLAAHAQKGLPAFGIYGHDVQDAADTTIPADVSEKILRFARAGIAAATLRGKSYLSMGSVAMGIAGSIVDPEFFEDYFNMRCISVDMSEFIRRVNENIYDPEEFERAMAWLKANCKQYEDIYNGKDGKTPEQQQAIWEYVAKMVIIARDLMIGNPKLAELGFGEEALGHNAIAAGFQGQRQWTDHMPNGDFMETILNSSFDWNGIREAFVVATENDALNGLAMLFGHLLTGTASGFSDVRTYWSPEAVKKATGFDLDVPGMIHLINSGATTMDATGRQNADGKPAMKPFWEISADEAKACLDATSWVPANLGYFRGGGFSSRFLTRGGMPVTMSRINLVKGLGPVLQIAEGYTYEPPKEIHDQLDKRTDPGWPTTWFVPNLTGEGAFKDVYSVMANWGANHGAFNYGHIGADLITMAAMLRIPVCMHNVPEDQIFRPNAWAAFGMDKEGADYRACANFGPLYR
;
A
#
# COMPACT_ATOMS: atom_id res chain seq x y z
N MET A 1 1.21 -24.22 26.43
CA MET A 1 2.55 -23.64 26.29
C MET A 1 2.72 -23.32 24.83
N SER A 2 2.86 -22.04 24.46
CA SER A 2 3.08 -21.64 23.07
C SER A 2 4.37 -22.29 22.58
N THR A 3 4.33 -22.94 21.42
CA THR A 3 5.56 -23.33 20.72
C THR A 3 6.36 -22.04 20.46
N PRO A 4 7.58 -21.90 20.99
CA PRO A 4 8.41 -20.70 20.78
C PRO A 4 8.64 -20.36 19.31
N ASP A 5 8.44 -21.33 18.41
CA ASP A 5 8.59 -21.19 16.96
C ASP A 5 7.35 -20.56 16.25
N ALA A 6 6.20 -20.39 16.92
CA ALA A 6 4.96 -19.98 16.25
C ALA A 6 4.96 -18.53 15.71
N PHE A 7 5.87 -17.67 16.16
CA PHE A 7 5.94 -16.25 15.79
C PHE A 7 7.38 -15.80 15.49
N LYS A 8 8.19 -16.67 14.90
CA LYS A 8 9.54 -16.28 14.47
C LYS A 8 9.45 -15.27 13.32
N VAL A 9 10.22 -14.19 13.39
CA VAL A 9 10.33 -13.23 12.28
C VAL A 9 11.06 -13.90 11.12
N THR A 10 10.37 -13.95 9.97
CA THR A 10 10.92 -14.44 8.72
C THR A 10 11.98 -13.45 8.20
N SER A 11 13.04 -13.97 7.59
CA SER A 11 14.06 -13.12 6.98
C SER A 11 13.48 -12.38 5.78
N PRO A 12 13.86 -11.10 5.55
CA PRO A 12 13.51 -10.38 4.34
C PRO A 12 13.85 -11.16 3.06
N VAL A 13 12.89 -11.27 2.15
CA VAL A 13 13.05 -12.02 0.90
C VAL A 13 12.12 -11.50 -0.19
N ASN A 14 12.60 -11.40 -1.43
CA ASN A 14 11.73 -11.14 -2.57
C ASN A 14 10.97 -12.41 -2.97
N ARG A 15 9.68 -12.47 -2.64
CA ARG A 15 8.79 -13.60 -2.96
C ARG A 15 8.29 -13.61 -4.42
N LEU A 16 8.47 -12.52 -5.17
CA LEU A 16 7.98 -12.37 -6.53
C LEU A 16 9.11 -12.54 -7.56
N HIS A 17 8.74 -12.96 -8.76
CA HIS A 17 9.69 -13.13 -9.86
C HIS A 17 10.22 -11.78 -10.37
N GLY A 18 11.50 -11.75 -10.73
CA GLY A 18 12.21 -10.60 -11.28
C GLY A 18 12.98 -9.77 -10.24
N GLU A 19 13.85 -8.88 -10.73
CA GLU A 19 14.62 -7.96 -9.88
C GLU A 19 13.74 -6.84 -9.30
N MET A 20 14.08 -6.37 -8.11
CA MET A 20 13.43 -5.21 -7.49
C MET A 20 13.90 -3.90 -8.14
N PRO A 21 13.02 -2.89 -8.26
CA PRO A 21 13.39 -1.62 -8.88
C PRO A 21 14.41 -0.87 -8.02
N ARG A 22 15.43 -0.30 -8.65
CA ARG A 22 16.49 0.47 -7.97
C ARG A 22 16.39 1.97 -8.23
N ILE A 23 17.06 2.75 -7.37
CA ILE A 23 17.21 4.20 -7.55
C ILE A 23 18.58 4.52 -8.16
N GLY A 24 18.58 5.15 -9.33
CA GLY A 24 19.78 5.65 -9.98
C GLY A 24 20.14 7.06 -9.53
N ILE A 25 21.34 7.27 -9.01
CA ILE A 25 21.82 8.61 -8.60
C ILE A 25 22.73 9.19 -9.70
N ARG A 26 22.35 10.36 -10.21
CA ARG A 26 22.98 11.04 -11.37
C ARG A 26 23.71 12.31 -10.91
N PRO A 27 25.01 12.25 -10.57
CA PRO A 27 25.81 13.43 -10.23
C PRO A 27 26.10 14.27 -11.48
N THR A 28 25.37 15.36 -11.71
CA THR A 28 25.61 16.26 -12.85
C THR A 28 26.60 17.37 -12.49
N ILE A 29 27.41 17.80 -13.46
CA ILE A 29 28.51 18.76 -13.23
C ILE A 29 28.65 19.74 -14.38
N ASP A 30 29.34 20.86 -14.16
CA ASP A 30 29.78 21.76 -15.22
C ASP A 30 30.78 21.03 -16.14
N GLY A 31 30.49 20.96 -17.45
CA GLY A 31 31.34 20.27 -18.42
C GLY A 31 32.68 20.95 -18.71
N ARG A 32 32.87 22.22 -18.31
CA ARG A 32 34.11 22.97 -18.59
C ARG A 32 35.29 22.40 -17.81
N ARG A 33 36.30 21.94 -18.53
CA ARG A 33 37.61 21.53 -17.99
C ARG A 33 38.50 22.75 -17.72
N ARG A 34 39.78 22.49 -17.38
CA ARG A 34 40.82 23.51 -17.10
C ARG A 34 40.61 24.22 -15.76
N GLY A 35 40.16 23.47 -14.76
CA GLY A 35 40.09 23.90 -13.37
C GLY A 35 38.67 24.09 -12.83
N VAL A 36 37.65 24.19 -13.68
CA VAL A 36 36.26 24.33 -13.23
C VAL A 36 35.71 22.97 -12.80
N ARG A 37 35.54 22.04 -13.74
CA ARG A 37 35.04 20.69 -13.45
C ARG A 37 35.89 19.98 -12.41
N GLU A 38 37.21 20.03 -12.57
CA GLU A 38 38.17 19.36 -11.68
C GLU A 38 38.02 19.82 -10.22
N SER A 39 37.63 21.07 -9.98
CA SER A 39 37.37 21.60 -8.63
C SER A 39 36.05 21.12 -8.00
N LEU A 40 35.14 20.53 -8.78
CA LEU A 40 33.79 20.16 -8.37
C LEU A 40 33.55 18.64 -8.32
N GLU A 41 34.37 17.84 -9.00
CA GLU A 41 34.22 16.37 -9.12
C GLU A 41 33.96 15.70 -7.76
N VAL A 42 34.75 16.06 -6.75
CA VAL A 42 34.67 15.46 -5.40
C VAL A 42 33.36 15.85 -4.71
N GLN A 43 33.01 17.13 -4.70
CA GLN A 43 31.78 17.61 -4.04
C GLN A 43 30.54 17.01 -4.70
N THR A 44 30.45 17.05 -6.03
CA THR A 44 29.32 16.50 -6.79
C THR A 44 29.15 15.00 -6.55
N MET A 45 30.25 14.23 -6.55
CA MET A 45 30.18 12.79 -6.30
C MET A 45 29.84 12.48 -4.84
N ASN A 46 30.33 13.27 -3.88
CA ASN A 46 29.98 13.11 -2.46
C ASN A 46 28.50 13.42 -2.19
N MET A 47 27.91 14.40 -2.88
CA MET A 47 26.48 14.68 -2.84
C MET A 47 25.65 13.47 -3.31
N ALA A 48 26.10 12.78 -4.36
CA ALA A 48 25.45 11.55 -4.83
C ALA A 48 25.56 10.40 -3.83
N LYS A 49 26.74 10.22 -3.22
CA LYS A 49 26.95 9.21 -2.16
C LYS A 49 26.11 9.50 -0.93
N ALA A 50 26.01 10.75 -0.51
CA ALA A 50 25.19 11.17 0.63
C ALA A 50 23.70 10.92 0.38
N ALA A 51 23.21 11.23 -0.83
CA ALA A 51 21.83 10.93 -1.20
C ALA A 51 21.56 9.42 -1.25
N ALA A 52 22.48 8.63 -1.80
CA ALA A 52 22.38 7.17 -1.82
C ALA A 52 22.32 6.60 -0.39
N GLU A 53 23.22 7.04 0.49
CA GLU A 53 23.27 6.61 1.90
C GLU A 53 22.00 6.99 2.66
N LEU A 54 21.52 8.23 2.49
CA LEU A 54 20.26 8.69 3.09
C LEU A 54 19.11 7.77 2.72
N ILE A 55 18.98 7.43 1.43
CA ILE A 55 17.93 6.56 0.93
C ILE A 55 18.08 5.14 1.48
N SER A 56 19.25 4.50 1.31
CA SER A 56 19.44 3.09 1.66
C SER A 56 19.42 2.82 3.17
N SER A 57 19.74 3.82 4.00
CA SER A 57 19.67 3.72 5.46
C SER A 57 18.27 3.92 6.03
N ASN A 58 17.37 4.61 5.30
CA ASN A 58 16.04 4.97 5.79
C ASN A 58 14.89 4.22 5.12
N LEU A 59 15.09 3.68 3.92
CA LEU A 59 14.02 3.03 3.15
C LEU A 59 14.27 1.54 2.94
N ARG A 60 13.19 0.77 3.08
CA ARG A 60 13.11 -0.65 2.75
C ARG A 60 12.00 -0.89 1.74
N TYR A 61 12.13 -1.92 0.93
CA TYR A 61 10.99 -2.47 0.19
C TYR A 61 10.01 -3.11 1.18
N PRO A 62 8.74 -3.35 0.80
CA PRO A 62 7.75 -3.98 1.68
C PRO A 62 8.12 -5.39 2.17
N ASN A 63 9.05 -6.06 1.49
CA ASN A 63 9.62 -7.34 1.91
C ASN A 63 10.74 -7.23 2.94
N GLY A 64 11.07 -6.02 3.42
CA GLY A 64 12.08 -5.74 4.44
C GLY A 64 13.51 -5.59 3.94
N MET A 65 13.79 -5.81 2.66
CA MET A 65 15.13 -5.58 2.09
C MET A 65 15.39 -4.07 1.97
N PRO A 66 16.62 -3.57 2.21
CA PRO A 66 16.95 -2.15 2.04
C PRO A 66 16.83 -1.74 0.57
N VAL A 67 16.38 -0.51 0.32
CA VAL A 67 16.33 0.05 -1.05
C VAL A 67 17.75 0.22 -1.59
N GLU A 68 17.96 -0.23 -2.82
CA GLU A 68 19.29 -0.22 -3.45
C GLU A 68 19.46 0.99 -4.36
N CYS A 69 20.62 1.65 -4.25
CA CYS A 69 21.01 2.78 -5.09
C CYS A 69 22.14 2.41 -6.05
N VAL A 70 22.08 2.92 -7.29
CA VAL A 70 23.12 2.76 -8.31
C VAL A 70 23.62 4.14 -8.71
N ILE A 71 24.87 4.47 -8.40
CA ILE A 71 25.47 5.77 -8.77
C ILE A 71 26.09 5.66 -10.17
N ALA A 72 25.98 6.71 -10.99
CA ALA A 72 26.72 6.80 -12.26
C ALA A 72 28.24 6.62 -12.03
N ASP A 73 28.94 5.98 -12.96
CA ASP A 73 30.40 5.70 -12.81
C ASP A 73 31.24 6.98 -12.75
N GLN A 74 30.74 8.05 -13.36
CA GLN A 74 31.38 9.36 -13.44
C GLN A 74 30.34 10.48 -13.34
N THR A 75 30.81 11.70 -13.09
CA THR A 75 29.98 12.90 -13.16
C THR A 75 29.52 13.17 -14.59
N ILE A 76 28.34 13.76 -14.73
CA ILE A 76 27.65 13.95 -16.01
C ILE A 76 27.70 15.44 -16.40
N GLY A 77 28.60 15.80 -17.30
CA GLY A 77 28.76 17.16 -17.82
C GLY A 77 28.21 17.38 -19.23
N GLY A 78 27.71 16.33 -19.89
CA GLY A 78 27.09 16.42 -21.22
C GLY A 78 26.51 15.10 -21.70
N ALA A 79 26.04 15.10 -22.95
CA ALA A 79 25.21 14.02 -23.50
C ALA A 79 25.89 12.64 -23.55
N ALA A 80 27.19 12.58 -23.82
CA ALA A 80 27.92 11.30 -23.87
C ALA A 80 27.92 10.58 -22.51
N GLU A 81 28.16 11.34 -21.43
CA GLU A 81 28.21 10.82 -20.06
C GLU A 81 26.80 10.48 -19.56
N ALA A 82 25.79 11.26 -19.98
CA ALA A 82 24.40 10.94 -19.73
C ALA A 82 23.98 9.62 -20.40
N ALA A 83 24.45 9.35 -21.63
CA ALA A 83 24.20 8.09 -22.33
C ALA A 83 24.88 6.89 -21.64
N MET A 84 26.13 7.06 -21.18
CA MET A 84 26.83 6.02 -20.40
C MET A 84 26.09 5.70 -19.08
N CYS A 85 25.62 6.73 -18.38
CA CYS A 85 24.80 6.56 -17.18
C CYS A 85 23.49 5.81 -17.48
N ALA A 86 22.80 6.18 -18.57
CA ALA A 86 21.55 5.54 -18.96
C ALA A 86 21.75 4.04 -19.28
N GLU A 87 22.83 3.68 -19.98
CA GLU A 87 23.16 2.29 -20.29
C GLU A 87 23.42 1.47 -19.00
N LYS A 88 24.19 2.02 -18.05
CA LYS A 88 24.40 1.38 -16.75
C LYS A 88 23.08 1.15 -16.02
N PHE A 89 22.23 2.17 -15.98
CA PHE A 89 20.96 2.15 -15.25
C PHE A 89 19.98 1.13 -15.84
N LYS A 90 19.88 1.08 -17.17
CA LYS A 90 19.10 0.07 -17.89
C LYS A 90 19.53 -1.36 -17.51
N ASN A 91 20.84 -1.61 -17.43
CA ASN A 91 21.39 -2.92 -17.07
C ASN A 91 21.39 -3.21 -15.55
N SER A 92 20.89 -2.27 -14.73
CA SER A 92 20.84 -2.41 -13.26
C SER A 92 19.42 -2.32 -12.69
N ASN A 93 18.39 -2.45 -13.54
CA ASN A 93 16.97 -2.36 -13.19
C ASN A 93 16.61 -1.05 -12.45
N VAL A 94 17.24 0.06 -12.85
CA VAL A 94 16.89 1.39 -12.34
C VAL A 94 15.60 1.87 -12.99
N MET A 95 14.61 2.22 -12.16
CA MET A 95 13.32 2.77 -12.61
C MET A 95 13.00 4.14 -12.01
N VAL A 96 13.82 4.58 -11.05
CA VAL A 96 13.70 5.88 -10.38
C VAL A 96 15.05 6.57 -10.47
N THR A 97 15.09 7.85 -10.84
CA THR A 97 16.34 8.61 -10.94
C THR A 97 16.31 9.86 -10.08
N LEU A 98 17.41 10.09 -9.34
CA LEU A 98 17.66 11.33 -8.61
C LEU A 98 18.92 11.99 -9.18
N THR A 99 18.74 13.12 -9.86
CA THR A 99 19.85 13.97 -10.28
C THR A 99 20.25 14.90 -9.15
N VAL A 100 21.55 15.01 -8.89
CA VAL A 100 22.10 15.88 -7.85
C VAL A 100 23.20 16.76 -8.42
N THR A 101 23.28 18.02 -7.99
CA THR A 101 24.43 18.87 -8.32
C THR A 101 24.63 20.05 -7.36
N PRO A 102 25.89 20.43 -7.10
CA PRO A 102 26.23 21.68 -6.44
C PRO A 102 26.43 22.86 -7.40
N CYS A 103 26.33 22.69 -8.73
CA CYS A 103 26.76 23.71 -9.68
C CYS A 103 25.84 23.89 -10.90
N TRP A 104 26.20 24.83 -11.77
CA TRP A 104 25.64 24.91 -13.11
C TRP A 104 26.00 23.65 -13.92
N CYS A 105 25.04 23.13 -14.68
CA CYS A 105 25.25 22.07 -15.67
C CYS A 105 24.45 22.39 -16.93
N TYR A 106 24.72 21.70 -18.04
CA TYR A 106 24.10 22.00 -19.34
C TYR A 106 22.71 21.36 -19.46
N GLY A 107 21.71 21.91 -18.74
CA GLY A 107 20.27 21.59 -18.81
C GLY A 107 19.91 20.30 -19.56
N SER A 108 19.42 20.45 -20.80
CA SER A 108 18.94 19.34 -21.63
C SER A 108 20.01 18.37 -22.13
N GLU A 109 21.30 18.73 -22.10
CA GLU A 109 22.38 17.79 -22.44
C GLU A 109 22.63 16.78 -21.32
N THR A 110 22.21 17.08 -20.09
CA THR A 110 22.49 16.28 -18.89
C THR A 110 21.26 15.63 -18.28
N MET A 111 20.05 15.99 -18.71
CA MET A 111 18.80 15.49 -18.15
C MET A 111 18.60 13.99 -18.40
N ASP A 112 17.74 13.36 -17.59
CA ASP A 112 17.24 12.01 -17.87
C ASP A 112 16.09 12.08 -18.88
N MET A 113 16.26 11.40 -20.01
CA MET A 113 15.36 11.44 -21.15
C MET A 113 14.43 10.22 -21.25
N ASP A 114 14.59 9.21 -20.40
CA ASP A 114 13.72 8.03 -20.41
C ASP A 114 12.29 8.45 -19.99
N PRO A 115 11.23 8.25 -20.78
CA PRO A 115 9.89 8.68 -20.39
C PRO A 115 9.30 7.90 -19.20
N LEU A 116 9.77 6.68 -18.94
CA LEU A 116 9.18 5.77 -17.96
C LEU A 116 9.82 5.85 -16.58
N THR A 117 11.01 6.44 -16.44
CA THR A 117 11.63 6.62 -15.12
C THR A 117 10.86 7.66 -14.29
N GLN A 118 10.71 7.42 -12.99
CA GLN A 118 10.28 8.48 -12.07
C GLN A 118 11.50 9.33 -11.71
N LYS A 119 11.42 10.66 -11.85
CA LYS A 119 12.62 11.52 -11.83
C LYS A 119 12.51 12.64 -10.81
N ALA A 120 13.59 12.91 -10.11
CA ALA A 120 13.77 14.10 -9.29
C ALA A 120 15.12 14.76 -9.55
N VAL A 121 15.19 16.06 -9.26
CA VAL A 121 16.42 16.85 -9.32
C VAL A 121 16.58 17.60 -8.01
N TRP A 122 17.73 17.42 -7.34
CA TRP A 122 18.16 18.18 -6.19
C TRP A 122 19.31 19.11 -6.59
N GLY A 123 19.05 20.43 -6.54
CA GLY A 123 20.06 21.46 -6.70
C GLY A 123 20.48 22.01 -5.34
N PHE A 124 21.78 21.97 -5.04
CA PHE A 124 22.32 22.57 -3.82
C PHE A 124 22.02 24.07 -3.76
N ASN A 125 21.53 24.55 -2.61
CA ASN A 125 21.29 25.96 -2.37
C ASN A 125 22.56 26.63 -1.85
N GLY A 126 23.55 26.79 -2.72
CA GLY A 126 24.80 27.50 -2.44
C GLY A 126 24.97 28.73 -3.33
N THR A 127 25.88 29.63 -2.96
CA THR A 127 26.11 30.89 -3.71
C THR A 127 27.30 30.81 -4.65
N GLU A 128 28.36 30.13 -4.23
CA GLU A 128 29.64 30.03 -4.92
C GLU A 128 29.49 29.29 -6.25
N ARG A 129 28.55 28.34 -6.31
CA ARG A 129 28.23 27.54 -7.49
C ARG A 129 26.70 27.38 -7.59
N PRO A 130 26.12 27.66 -8.76
CA PRO A 130 24.67 27.92 -8.84
C PRO A 130 23.87 26.63 -9.07
N GLY A 131 23.89 25.68 -8.14
CA GLY A 131 23.15 24.41 -8.21
C GLY A 131 21.63 24.61 -8.38
N ALA A 132 21.05 25.57 -7.67
CA ALA A 132 19.64 25.94 -7.81
C ALA A 132 19.29 26.53 -9.19
N VAL A 133 20.25 27.16 -9.88
CA VAL A 133 20.04 27.68 -11.23
C VAL A 133 19.98 26.53 -12.24
N TYR A 134 20.82 25.50 -12.08
CA TYR A 134 20.69 24.28 -12.86
C TYR A 134 19.33 23.61 -12.62
N LEU A 135 18.91 23.49 -11.35
CA LEU A 135 17.62 22.90 -10.98
C LEU A 135 16.46 23.56 -11.75
N ALA A 136 16.36 24.89 -11.70
CA ALA A 136 15.32 25.62 -12.43
C ALA A 136 15.41 25.39 -13.95
N ALA A 137 16.63 25.45 -14.51
CA ALA A 137 16.85 25.29 -15.95
C ALA A 137 16.49 23.88 -16.46
N VAL A 138 16.86 22.83 -15.72
CA VAL A 138 16.59 21.45 -16.13
C VAL A 138 15.13 21.07 -15.91
N LEU A 139 14.46 21.59 -14.87
CA LEU A 139 13.02 21.39 -14.68
C LEU A 139 12.21 22.08 -15.77
N ALA A 140 12.64 23.26 -16.23
CA ALA A 140 12.05 23.91 -17.40
C ALA A 140 12.21 23.04 -18.66
N ALA A 141 13.38 22.42 -18.87
CA ALA A 141 13.60 21.49 -19.98
C ALA A 141 12.72 20.22 -19.88
N HIS A 142 12.56 19.66 -18.67
CA HIS A 142 11.65 18.56 -18.40
C HIS A 142 10.20 18.91 -18.75
N ALA A 143 9.70 20.07 -18.30
CA ALA A 143 8.37 20.54 -18.63
C ALA A 143 8.19 20.78 -20.14
N GLN A 144 9.15 21.45 -20.78
CA GLN A 144 9.11 21.73 -22.23
C GLN A 144 9.10 20.45 -23.08
N LYS A 145 9.71 19.36 -22.58
CA LYS A 145 9.78 18.07 -23.29
C LYS A 145 8.67 17.09 -22.89
N GLY A 146 7.77 17.47 -21.99
CA GLY A 146 6.72 16.58 -21.52
C GLY A 146 7.23 15.40 -20.68
N LEU A 147 8.33 15.58 -19.94
CA LEU A 147 8.96 14.57 -19.09
C LEU A 147 8.92 15.02 -17.63
N PRO A 148 7.80 14.86 -16.90
CA PRO A 148 7.66 15.39 -15.54
C PRO A 148 8.78 14.94 -14.60
N ALA A 149 9.33 15.89 -13.84
CA ALA A 149 10.34 15.65 -12.81
C ALA A 149 10.05 16.48 -11.55
N PHE A 150 10.38 15.92 -10.39
CA PHE A 150 10.26 16.58 -9.09
C PHE A 150 11.43 17.52 -8.84
N GLY A 151 11.16 18.69 -8.26
CA GLY A 151 12.18 19.66 -7.88
C GLY A 151 12.44 19.65 -6.38
N ILE A 152 13.70 19.49 -5.99
CA ILE A 152 14.13 19.49 -4.59
C ILE A 152 15.10 20.66 -4.40
N TYR A 153 14.66 21.65 -3.62
CA TYR A 153 15.39 22.87 -3.29
C TYR A 153 15.25 23.11 -1.79
N GLY A 154 16.38 23.28 -1.11
CA GLY A 154 16.43 23.59 0.33
C GLY A 154 16.13 25.05 0.60
N HIS A 155 15.42 25.34 1.69
CA HIS A 155 15.02 26.71 2.03
C HIS A 155 16.22 27.63 2.31
N ASP A 156 17.18 27.13 3.09
CA ASP A 156 18.31 27.91 3.57
C ASP A 156 19.56 27.72 2.70
N VAL A 157 20.33 28.81 2.58
CA VAL A 157 21.63 28.79 1.89
C VAL A 157 22.62 27.99 2.73
N GLN A 158 23.35 27.07 2.09
CA GLN A 158 24.42 26.30 2.70
C GLN A 158 25.80 26.74 2.18
N ASP A 159 26.80 26.69 3.06
CA ASP A 159 28.20 26.95 2.70
C ASP A 159 28.70 25.88 1.72
N ALA A 160 29.58 26.23 0.77
CA ALA A 160 30.06 25.28 -0.24
C ALA A 160 30.77 24.02 0.34
N ALA A 161 31.29 24.07 1.55
CA ALA A 161 31.93 22.93 2.22
C ALA A 161 30.95 22.08 3.06
N ASP A 162 29.71 22.54 3.24
CA ASP A 162 28.70 21.81 4.01
C ASP A 162 28.24 20.56 3.24
N THR A 163 28.40 19.41 3.88
CA THR A 163 27.99 18.10 3.34
C THR A 163 26.73 17.55 3.99
N THR A 164 26.09 18.31 4.89
CA THR A 164 24.85 17.90 5.54
C THR A 164 23.68 18.04 4.56
N ILE A 165 22.76 17.07 4.59
CA ILE A 165 21.49 17.17 3.86
C ILE A 165 20.49 17.84 4.80
N PRO A 166 19.95 19.02 4.45
CA PRO A 166 18.93 19.69 5.26
C PRO A 166 17.68 18.85 5.47
N ALA A 167 16.95 19.07 6.56
CA ALA A 167 15.79 18.26 6.93
C ALA A 167 14.66 18.31 5.87
N ASP A 168 14.38 19.48 5.31
CA ASP A 168 13.39 19.72 4.25
C ASP A 168 13.79 19.07 2.91
N VAL A 169 15.10 19.03 2.61
CA VAL A 169 15.65 18.30 1.46
C VAL A 169 15.53 16.80 1.70
N SER A 170 15.90 16.33 2.89
CA SER A 170 15.82 14.92 3.29
C SER A 170 14.39 14.40 3.19
N GLU A 171 13.41 15.14 3.71
CA GLU A 171 11.98 14.81 3.62
C GLU A 171 11.54 14.63 2.16
N LYS A 172 11.88 15.58 1.28
CA LYS A 172 11.51 15.52 -0.15
C LYS A 172 12.21 14.38 -0.88
N ILE A 173 13.49 14.12 -0.60
CA ILE A 173 14.23 12.98 -1.17
C ILE A 173 13.56 11.67 -0.75
N LEU A 174 13.28 11.49 0.54
CA LEU A 174 12.69 10.25 1.06
C LEU A 174 11.26 10.04 0.57
N ARG A 175 10.42 11.09 0.53
CA ARG A 175 9.06 11.04 -0.04
C ARG A 175 9.09 10.65 -1.51
N PHE A 176 9.94 11.31 -2.30
CA PHE A 176 10.12 10.97 -3.72
C PHE A 176 10.61 9.53 -3.90
N ALA A 177 11.65 9.13 -3.17
CA ALA A 177 12.24 7.80 -3.28
C ALA A 177 11.23 6.70 -2.92
N ARG A 178 10.50 6.86 -1.81
CA ARG A 178 9.45 5.94 -1.35
C ARG A 178 8.34 5.79 -2.40
N ALA A 179 7.75 6.90 -2.84
CA ALA A 179 6.69 6.89 -3.85
C ALA A 179 7.16 6.37 -5.21
N GLY A 180 8.39 6.71 -5.61
CA GLY A 180 9.00 6.26 -6.86
C GLY A 180 9.23 4.75 -6.88
N ILE A 181 9.77 4.19 -5.80
CA ILE A 181 9.94 2.73 -5.65
C ILE A 181 8.58 2.02 -5.61
N ALA A 182 7.61 2.57 -4.89
CA ALA A 182 6.25 2.01 -4.86
C ALA A 182 5.63 1.96 -6.28
N ALA A 183 5.64 3.07 -7.01
CA ALA A 183 5.14 3.14 -8.39
C ALA A 183 5.90 2.18 -9.33
N ALA A 184 7.22 2.09 -9.20
CA ALA A 184 8.04 1.19 -10.01
C ALA A 184 7.82 -0.30 -9.70
N THR A 185 7.48 -0.64 -8.46
CA THR A 185 7.28 -2.03 -8.01
C THR A 185 6.06 -2.68 -8.66
N LEU A 186 5.06 -1.89 -9.08
CA LEU A 186 3.88 -2.38 -9.78
C LEU A 186 4.23 -3.01 -11.15
N ARG A 187 5.24 -2.45 -11.83
CA ARG A 187 5.58 -2.81 -13.21
C ARG A 187 5.91 -4.29 -13.36
N GLY A 188 5.21 -4.95 -14.28
CA GLY A 188 5.45 -6.35 -14.64
C GLY A 188 4.91 -7.37 -13.64
N LYS A 189 4.22 -6.93 -12.58
CA LYS A 189 3.52 -7.80 -11.62
C LYS A 189 2.09 -8.07 -12.08
N SER A 190 1.39 -8.92 -11.34
CA SER A 190 0.00 -9.26 -11.64
C SER A 190 -0.96 -8.85 -10.51
N TYR A 191 -2.20 -8.52 -10.88
CA TYR A 191 -3.36 -8.65 -10.01
C TYR A 191 -4.03 -10.00 -10.30
N LEU A 192 -4.27 -10.80 -9.26
CA LEU A 192 -4.93 -12.10 -9.38
C LEU A 192 -6.41 -12.03 -8.93
N SER A 193 -7.31 -12.17 -9.88
CA SER A 193 -8.76 -12.31 -9.67
C SER A 193 -9.10 -13.78 -9.41
N MET A 194 -9.41 -14.13 -8.16
CA MET A 194 -9.92 -15.46 -7.79
C MET A 194 -11.45 -15.43 -7.79
N GLY A 195 -12.02 -15.84 -8.92
CA GLY A 195 -13.38 -15.50 -9.33
C GLY A 195 -13.39 -14.24 -10.19
N SER A 196 -14.54 -13.56 -10.22
CA SER A 196 -14.82 -12.37 -11.03
C SER A 196 -15.64 -11.36 -10.21
N VAL A 197 -16.78 -10.91 -10.73
CA VAL A 197 -17.63 -9.87 -10.13
C VAL A 197 -18.39 -10.41 -8.91
N ALA A 198 -18.24 -9.75 -7.77
CA ALA A 198 -19.03 -10.05 -6.57
C ALA A 198 -20.22 -9.10 -6.50
N MET A 199 -21.44 -9.65 -6.59
CA MET A 199 -22.70 -8.94 -6.32
C MET A 199 -22.94 -7.64 -7.12
N GLY A 200 -22.26 -7.46 -8.25
CA GLY A 200 -22.34 -6.23 -9.05
C GLY A 200 -21.53 -5.05 -8.50
N ILE A 201 -20.59 -5.29 -7.58
CA ILE A 201 -19.68 -4.26 -7.07
C ILE A 201 -18.78 -3.79 -8.21
N ALA A 202 -18.82 -2.49 -8.50
CA ALA A 202 -18.12 -1.90 -9.63
C ALA A 202 -16.60 -2.17 -9.60
N GLY A 203 -15.97 -2.08 -8.42
CA GLY A 203 -14.54 -2.34 -8.29
C GLY A 203 -14.12 -3.80 -8.49
N SER A 204 -15.07 -4.74 -8.47
CA SER A 204 -14.83 -6.16 -8.81
C SER A 204 -14.97 -6.47 -10.31
N ILE A 205 -15.42 -5.48 -11.10
CA ILE A 205 -15.33 -5.53 -12.56
C ILE A 205 -13.90 -5.11 -12.91
N VAL A 206 -12.99 -6.07 -12.85
CA VAL A 206 -11.56 -5.84 -13.13
C VAL A 206 -11.41 -5.32 -14.56
N ASP A 207 -10.79 -4.15 -14.72
CA ASP A 207 -10.52 -3.50 -15.99
C ASP A 207 -9.03 -3.69 -16.36
N PRO A 208 -8.69 -4.63 -17.26
CA PRO A 208 -7.30 -4.88 -17.63
C PRO A 208 -6.61 -3.67 -18.28
N GLU A 209 -7.33 -2.88 -19.09
CA GLU A 209 -6.76 -1.71 -19.77
C GLU A 209 -6.27 -0.68 -18.75
N PHE A 210 -7.04 -0.48 -17.67
CA PHE A 210 -6.59 0.37 -16.55
C PHE A 210 -5.30 -0.13 -15.90
N PHE A 211 -5.21 -1.42 -15.57
CA PHE A 211 -4.00 -1.99 -14.93
C PHE A 211 -2.77 -1.97 -15.86
N GLU A 212 -2.99 -2.19 -17.16
CA GLU A 212 -1.95 -2.19 -18.18
C GLU A 212 -1.44 -0.76 -18.45
N ASP A 213 -2.33 0.18 -18.74
CA ASP A 213 -1.98 1.56 -19.13
C ASP A 213 -1.36 2.36 -17.97
N TYR A 214 -1.84 2.18 -16.73
CA TYR A 214 -1.36 2.96 -15.59
C TYR A 214 -0.20 2.30 -14.84
N PHE A 215 -0.15 0.97 -14.78
CA PHE A 215 0.78 0.24 -13.91
C PHE A 215 1.67 -0.75 -14.64
N ASN A 216 1.37 -1.08 -15.91
CA ASN A 216 1.97 -2.19 -16.64
C ASN A 216 1.89 -3.49 -15.83
N MET A 217 0.71 -3.71 -15.24
CA MET A 217 0.36 -4.91 -14.50
C MET A 217 -0.49 -5.83 -15.37
N ARG A 218 -0.38 -7.14 -15.15
CA ARG A 218 -1.29 -8.13 -15.76
C ARG A 218 -2.50 -8.34 -14.87
N CYS A 219 -3.66 -8.52 -15.47
CA CYS A 219 -4.83 -9.07 -14.77
C CYS A 219 -4.94 -10.56 -15.08
N ILE A 220 -4.73 -11.41 -14.08
CA ILE A 220 -4.88 -12.86 -14.19
C ILE A 220 -6.18 -13.25 -13.53
N SER A 221 -6.96 -14.12 -14.17
CA SER A 221 -8.21 -14.64 -13.61
C SER A 221 -8.13 -16.14 -13.47
N VAL A 222 -8.47 -16.64 -12.30
CA VAL A 222 -8.71 -18.05 -12.04
C VAL A 222 -10.15 -18.19 -11.54
N ASP A 223 -10.92 -19.11 -12.12
CA ASP A 223 -12.25 -19.40 -11.58
C ASP A 223 -12.14 -20.05 -10.20
N MET A 224 -13.11 -19.81 -9.32
CA MET A 224 -13.07 -20.36 -7.97
C MET A 224 -13.14 -21.91 -7.95
N SER A 225 -13.54 -22.56 -9.04
CA SER A 225 -13.40 -24.01 -9.19
C SER A 225 -11.95 -24.50 -9.04
N GLU A 226 -10.93 -23.65 -9.24
CA GLU A 226 -9.54 -24.02 -9.00
C GLU A 226 -9.26 -24.34 -7.53
N PHE A 227 -9.92 -23.67 -6.58
CA PHE A 227 -9.84 -24.05 -5.16
C PHE A 227 -10.43 -25.44 -4.94
N ILE A 228 -11.58 -25.74 -5.55
CA ILE A 228 -12.23 -27.05 -5.45
C ILE A 228 -11.31 -28.13 -6.03
N ARG A 229 -10.72 -27.90 -7.21
CA ARG A 229 -9.77 -28.82 -7.84
C ARG A 229 -8.58 -29.08 -6.93
N ARG A 230 -7.91 -28.02 -6.46
CA ARG A 230 -6.73 -28.17 -5.59
C ARG A 230 -7.04 -28.85 -4.27
N VAL A 231 -8.22 -28.65 -3.70
CA VAL A 231 -8.64 -29.41 -2.51
C VAL A 231 -8.90 -30.89 -2.83
N ASN A 232 -9.65 -31.18 -3.90
CA ASN A 232 -10.03 -32.55 -4.26
C ASN A 232 -8.84 -33.40 -4.72
N GLU A 233 -7.88 -32.79 -5.41
CA GLU A 233 -6.69 -33.44 -5.97
C GLU A 233 -5.46 -33.34 -5.04
N ASN A 234 -5.60 -32.74 -3.86
CA ASN A 234 -4.53 -32.52 -2.86
C ASN A 234 -3.33 -31.72 -3.41
N ILE A 235 -3.60 -30.62 -4.12
CA ILE A 235 -2.61 -29.72 -4.71
C ILE A 235 -2.31 -28.58 -3.74
N TYR A 236 -1.63 -28.95 -2.66
CA TYR A 236 -1.11 -28.08 -1.61
C TYR A 236 -0.06 -28.87 -0.83
N ASP A 237 0.81 -28.22 -0.05
CA ASP A 237 1.77 -28.92 0.81
C ASP A 237 1.04 -29.61 2.00
N PRO A 238 0.99 -30.96 2.06
CA PRO A 238 0.33 -31.66 3.17
C PRO A 238 1.05 -31.46 4.50
N GLU A 239 2.38 -31.30 4.51
CA GLU A 239 3.15 -31.08 5.73
C GLU A 239 2.87 -29.68 6.30
N GLU A 240 2.73 -28.68 5.43
CA GLU A 240 2.29 -27.36 5.84
C GLU A 240 0.86 -27.38 6.39
N PHE A 241 -0.05 -28.09 5.72
CA PHE A 241 -1.43 -28.20 6.18
C PHE A 241 -1.51 -28.78 7.61
N GLU A 242 -0.71 -29.80 7.93
CA GLU A 242 -0.65 -30.34 9.29
C GLU A 242 -0.16 -29.30 10.32
N ARG A 243 0.90 -28.53 9.99
CA ARG A 243 1.40 -27.45 10.84
C ARG A 243 0.36 -26.34 11.02
N ALA A 244 -0.33 -25.96 9.95
CA ALA A 244 -1.40 -24.97 9.97
C ALA A 244 -2.51 -25.42 10.92
N MET A 245 -2.99 -26.66 10.79
CA MET A 245 -4.04 -27.20 11.66
C MET A 245 -3.61 -27.29 13.13
N ALA A 246 -2.36 -27.64 13.42
CA ALA A 246 -1.84 -27.63 14.79
C ALA A 246 -1.80 -26.21 15.37
N TRP A 247 -1.35 -25.23 14.57
CA TRP A 247 -1.31 -23.82 14.97
C TRP A 247 -2.73 -23.29 15.20
N LEU A 248 -3.66 -23.53 14.28
CA LEU A 248 -5.06 -23.11 14.38
C LEU A 248 -5.71 -23.58 15.67
N LYS A 249 -5.58 -24.88 15.99
CA LYS A 249 -6.12 -25.46 17.23
C LYS A 249 -5.53 -24.85 18.50
N ALA A 250 -4.26 -24.44 18.46
CA ALA A 250 -3.58 -23.86 19.62
C ALA A 250 -3.86 -22.35 19.80
N ASN A 251 -4.17 -21.64 18.71
CA ASN A 251 -4.09 -20.18 18.65
C ASN A 251 -5.41 -19.50 18.30
N CYS A 252 -6.22 -20.10 17.43
CA CYS A 252 -7.48 -19.52 16.97
C CYS A 252 -8.61 -19.83 17.96
N LYS A 253 -9.03 -18.82 18.72
CA LYS A 253 -10.16 -18.92 19.65
C LYS A 253 -11.47 -18.82 18.87
N GLN A 254 -12.12 -19.96 18.63
CA GLN A 254 -13.47 -19.95 18.09
C GLN A 254 -14.44 -19.30 19.09
N TYR A 255 -15.25 -18.37 18.62
CA TYR A 255 -16.29 -17.71 19.39
C TYR A 255 -17.60 -18.52 19.34
N GLU A 256 -18.55 -18.17 20.20
CA GLU A 256 -19.90 -18.75 20.14
C GLU A 256 -20.62 -18.38 18.84
N ASP A 257 -21.50 -19.26 18.37
CA ASP A 257 -22.38 -18.95 17.24
C ASP A 257 -23.51 -18.01 17.71
N ILE A 258 -23.39 -16.74 17.35
CA ILE A 258 -24.33 -15.68 17.73
C ILE A 258 -25.45 -15.46 16.70
N TYR A 259 -25.44 -16.15 15.56
CA TYR A 259 -26.37 -15.89 14.45
C TYR A 259 -27.38 -17.01 14.25
N ASN A 260 -26.93 -18.26 14.29
CA ASN A 260 -27.66 -19.33 13.60
C ASN A 260 -28.56 -20.15 14.54
N GLY A 261 -28.39 -20.02 15.85
CA GLY A 261 -29.21 -20.72 16.84
C GLY A 261 -29.27 -22.23 16.58
N LYS A 262 -30.46 -22.77 16.31
CA LYS A 262 -30.66 -24.21 16.04
C LYS A 262 -30.22 -24.64 14.64
N ASP A 263 -30.08 -23.70 13.71
CA ASP A 263 -29.66 -23.96 12.32
C ASP A 263 -28.13 -23.90 12.17
N GLY A 264 -27.40 -23.68 13.27
CA GLY A 264 -25.95 -23.67 13.31
C GLY A 264 -25.31 -25.00 12.91
N LYS A 265 -24.07 -24.93 12.43
CA LYS A 265 -23.29 -26.11 12.02
C LYS A 265 -22.93 -26.97 13.23
N THR A 266 -22.99 -28.30 13.09
CA THR A 266 -22.57 -29.24 14.15
C THR A 266 -21.06 -29.12 14.42
N PRO A 267 -20.54 -29.60 15.57
CA PRO A 267 -19.10 -29.59 15.84
C PRO A 267 -18.26 -30.26 14.75
N GLU A 268 -18.74 -31.36 14.17
CA GLU A 268 -18.06 -32.07 13.08
C GLU A 268 -18.03 -31.24 11.80
N GLN A 269 -19.14 -30.56 11.49
CA GLN A 269 -19.20 -29.65 10.34
C GLN A 269 -18.29 -28.44 10.53
N GLN A 270 -18.22 -27.88 11.73
CA GLN A 270 -17.32 -26.76 12.05
C GLN A 270 -15.85 -27.18 11.93
N GLN A 271 -15.50 -28.38 12.38
CA GLN A 271 -14.15 -28.94 12.19
C GLN A 271 -13.80 -29.08 10.70
N ALA A 272 -14.73 -29.58 9.88
CA ALA A 272 -14.52 -29.67 8.43
C ALA A 272 -14.37 -28.28 7.78
N ILE A 273 -15.09 -27.26 8.25
CA ILE A 273 -14.95 -25.88 7.81
C ILE A 273 -13.55 -25.35 8.16
N TRP A 274 -13.06 -25.58 9.38
CA TRP A 274 -11.70 -25.19 9.79
C TRP A 274 -10.62 -25.76 8.88
N GLU A 275 -10.73 -27.04 8.55
CA GLU A 275 -9.81 -27.71 7.62
C GLU A 275 -9.89 -27.11 6.21
N TYR A 276 -11.09 -26.77 5.74
CA TYR A 276 -11.26 -26.18 4.43
C TYR A 276 -10.69 -24.76 4.34
N VAL A 277 -10.98 -23.89 5.30
CA VAL A 277 -10.48 -22.51 5.28
C VAL A 277 -8.96 -22.44 5.45
N ALA A 278 -8.36 -23.38 6.17
CA ALA A 278 -6.90 -23.52 6.24
C ALA A 278 -6.30 -23.85 4.86
N LYS A 279 -6.92 -24.75 4.11
CA LYS A 279 -6.50 -25.05 2.72
C LYS A 279 -6.70 -23.85 1.80
N MET A 280 -7.77 -23.08 1.97
CA MET A 280 -7.99 -21.86 1.18
C MET A 280 -6.84 -20.86 1.35
N VAL A 281 -6.32 -20.65 2.57
CA VAL A 281 -5.14 -19.79 2.81
C VAL A 281 -3.92 -20.29 2.02
N ILE A 282 -3.60 -21.58 2.13
CA ILE A 282 -2.43 -22.17 1.46
C ILE A 282 -2.59 -22.05 -0.06
N ILE A 283 -3.75 -22.44 -0.58
CA ILE A 283 -4.04 -22.42 -2.02
C ILE A 283 -4.00 -20.99 -2.57
N ALA A 284 -4.64 -20.03 -1.92
CA ALA A 284 -4.64 -18.63 -2.38
C ALA A 284 -3.22 -18.05 -2.41
N ARG A 285 -2.42 -18.32 -1.37
CA ARG A 285 -1.01 -17.91 -1.34
C ARG A 285 -0.22 -18.55 -2.49
N ASP A 286 -0.37 -19.85 -2.68
CA ASP A 286 0.34 -20.61 -3.72
C ASP A 286 -0.08 -20.16 -5.13
N LEU A 287 -1.35 -19.78 -5.34
CA LEU A 287 -1.81 -19.16 -6.58
C LEU A 287 -1.12 -17.80 -6.81
N MET A 288 -0.96 -16.98 -5.77
CA MET A 288 -0.32 -15.67 -5.90
C MET A 288 1.18 -15.78 -6.23
N ILE A 289 1.94 -16.53 -5.43
CA ILE A 289 3.41 -16.47 -5.45
C ILE A 289 4.09 -17.79 -5.83
N GLY A 290 3.33 -18.85 -6.07
CA GLY A 290 3.87 -20.18 -6.33
C GLY A 290 4.33 -20.88 -5.06
N ASN A 291 4.69 -22.15 -5.20
CA ASN A 291 5.20 -22.97 -4.10
C ASN A 291 6.11 -24.08 -4.67
N PRO A 292 7.43 -24.03 -4.43
CA PRO A 292 8.37 -25.05 -4.91
C PRO A 292 8.00 -26.47 -4.48
N LYS A 293 7.32 -26.64 -3.33
CA LYS A 293 6.88 -27.96 -2.84
C LYS A 293 5.88 -28.62 -3.79
N LEU A 294 5.05 -27.84 -4.48
CA LEU A 294 4.13 -28.37 -5.48
C LEU A 294 4.87 -29.03 -6.66
N ALA A 295 6.04 -28.51 -7.06
CA ALA A 295 6.85 -29.14 -8.09
C ALA A 295 7.40 -30.50 -7.65
N GLU A 296 7.82 -30.62 -6.38
CA GLU A 296 8.25 -31.90 -5.79
C GLU A 296 7.12 -32.93 -5.76
N LEU A 297 5.87 -32.47 -5.61
CA LEU A 297 4.66 -33.29 -5.63
C LEU A 297 4.14 -33.60 -7.04
N GLY A 298 4.81 -33.12 -8.09
CA GLY A 298 4.45 -33.36 -9.49
C GLY A 298 3.55 -32.31 -10.14
N PHE A 299 3.24 -31.22 -9.43
CA PHE A 299 2.38 -30.10 -9.88
C PHE A 299 3.24 -28.92 -10.35
N GLY A 300 4.06 -29.16 -11.38
CA GLY A 300 5.07 -28.20 -11.84
C GLY A 300 4.51 -26.89 -12.41
N GLU A 301 3.31 -26.93 -13.00
CA GLU A 301 2.61 -25.73 -13.47
C GLU A 301 2.10 -24.91 -12.29
N GLU A 302 1.41 -25.55 -11.35
CA GLU A 302 0.83 -24.90 -10.17
C GLU A 302 1.90 -24.32 -9.23
N ALA A 303 3.10 -24.90 -9.23
CA ALA A 303 4.24 -24.44 -8.44
C ALA A 303 4.75 -23.05 -8.83
N LEU A 304 4.47 -22.56 -10.04
CA LEU A 304 4.98 -21.28 -10.55
C LEU A 304 4.21 -20.07 -9.99
N GLY A 305 2.93 -20.27 -9.65
CA GLY A 305 1.99 -19.21 -9.29
C GLY A 305 1.76 -18.21 -10.42
N HIS A 306 1.20 -17.04 -10.06
CA HIS A 306 0.81 -16.00 -11.01
C HIS A 306 1.61 -14.69 -10.90
N ASN A 307 2.69 -14.69 -10.11
CA ASN A 307 3.52 -13.51 -9.84
C ASN A 307 2.67 -12.32 -9.36
N ALA A 308 1.67 -12.60 -8.53
CA ALA A 308 0.66 -11.64 -8.12
C ALA A 308 1.10 -10.86 -6.89
N ILE A 309 1.19 -9.53 -7.03
CA ILE A 309 1.52 -8.62 -5.93
C ILE A 309 0.28 -8.25 -5.11
N ALA A 310 -0.90 -8.35 -5.73
CA ALA A 310 -2.18 -8.24 -5.08
C ALA A 310 -3.15 -9.24 -5.71
N ALA A 311 -4.18 -9.61 -4.97
CA ALA A 311 -5.24 -10.50 -5.43
C ALA A 311 -6.59 -10.06 -4.88
N GLY A 312 -7.66 -10.70 -5.33
CA GLY A 312 -8.97 -10.57 -4.74
C GLY A 312 -9.75 -11.87 -4.82
N PHE A 313 -10.58 -12.13 -3.81
CA PHE A 313 -11.42 -13.31 -3.75
C PHE A 313 -12.88 -12.91 -3.89
N GLN A 314 -13.53 -13.39 -4.94
CA GLN A 314 -14.91 -13.02 -5.23
C GLN A 314 -15.84 -13.46 -4.10
N GLY A 315 -15.76 -14.73 -3.69
CA GLY A 315 -16.59 -15.32 -2.65
C GLY A 315 -18.09 -15.21 -2.97
N GLN A 316 -18.70 -14.10 -2.60
CA GLN A 316 -20.11 -13.88 -2.83
C GLN A 316 -20.43 -13.77 -4.34
N ARG A 317 -21.47 -14.45 -4.85
CA ARG A 317 -22.43 -15.30 -4.14
C ARG A 317 -22.23 -16.79 -4.38
N GLN A 318 -21.72 -17.17 -5.54
CA GLN A 318 -21.71 -18.55 -6.01
C GLN A 318 -20.86 -19.46 -5.14
N TRP A 319 -19.73 -18.95 -4.64
CA TRP A 319 -18.90 -19.72 -3.72
C TRP A 319 -19.54 -19.80 -2.33
N THR A 320 -19.84 -18.66 -1.70
CA THR A 320 -20.32 -18.63 -0.31
C THR A 320 -21.71 -19.22 -0.08
N ASP A 321 -22.52 -19.33 -1.14
CA ASP A 321 -23.81 -20.03 -1.10
C ASP A 321 -23.66 -21.55 -0.94
N HIS A 322 -22.44 -22.10 -1.16
CA HIS A 322 -22.16 -23.54 -1.12
C HIS A 322 -20.96 -23.90 -0.23
N MET A 323 -19.85 -23.18 -0.37
CA MET A 323 -18.54 -23.43 0.24
C MET A 323 -18.26 -22.43 1.38
N PRO A 324 -17.38 -22.76 2.35
CA PRO A 324 -16.97 -21.83 3.40
C PRO A 324 -16.49 -20.49 2.86
N ASN A 325 -16.85 -19.38 3.50
CA ASN A 325 -16.44 -18.05 3.04
C ASN A 325 -14.93 -17.79 3.12
N GLY A 326 -14.50 -16.67 2.54
CA GLY A 326 -13.10 -16.26 2.46
C GLY A 326 -12.56 -15.61 3.73
N ASP A 327 -13.37 -15.40 4.78
CA ASP A 327 -13.04 -14.46 5.83
C ASP A 327 -11.72 -14.78 6.56
N PHE A 328 -11.55 -16.06 6.89
CA PHE A 328 -10.34 -16.56 7.53
C PHE A 328 -9.13 -16.41 6.61
N MET A 329 -9.28 -16.77 5.33
CA MET A 329 -8.24 -16.66 4.32
C MET A 329 -7.78 -15.22 4.13
N GLU A 330 -8.72 -14.31 3.91
CA GLU A 330 -8.46 -12.88 3.70
C GLU A 330 -7.82 -12.25 4.94
N THR A 331 -8.29 -12.61 6.15
CA THR A 331 -7.70 -12.13 7.41
C THR A 331 -6.25 -12.58 7.55
N ILE A 332 -5.96 -13.88 7.40
CA ILE A 332 -4.61 -14.43 7.60
C ILE A 332 -3.63 -13.92 6.54
N LEU A 333 -4.05 -13.83 5.27
CA LEU A 333 -3.17 -13.37 4.20
C LEU A 333 -2.84 -11.87 4.35
N ASN A 334 -3.81 -11.04 4.71
CA ASN A 334 -3.58 -9.61 4.96
C ASN A 334 -2.89 -9.32 6.31
N SER A 335 -2.73 -10.31 7.19
CA SER A 335 -1.99 -10.17 8.45
C SER A 335 -0.49 -10.38 8.25
N SER A 336 0.32 -9.71 9.06
CA SER A 336 1.78 -9.82 9.05
C SER A 336 2.31 -11.07 9.75
N PHE A 337 1.47 -12.07 10.03
CA PHE A 337 1.89 -13.33 10.63
C PHE A 337 0.87 -14.45 10.40
N ASP A 338 1.36 -15.69 10.36
CA ASP A 338 0.58 -16.92 10.36
C ASP A 338 1.38 -18.09 10.99
N TRP A 339 1.03 -19.34 10.69
CA TRP A 339 1.73 -20.53 11.19
C TRP A 339 3.18 -20.68 10.70
N ASN A 340 3.61 -19.92 9.69
CA ASN A 340 4.99 -19.86 9.21
C ASN A 340 5.81 -18.73 9.86
N GLY A 341 5.21 -17.97 10.79
CA GLY A 341 5.87 -16.89 11.53
C GLY A 341 5.42 -15.49 11.09
N ILE A 342 6.19 -14.48 11.50
CA ILE A 342 5.94 -13.06 11.19
C ILE A 342 6.56 -12.75 9.82
N ARG A 343 5.74 -12.31 8.87
CA ARG A 343 6.06 -12.19 7.44
C ARG A 343 5.45 -10.95 6.80
N GLU A 344 5.91 -10.64 5.59
CA GLU A 344 5.25 -9.65 4.73
C GLU A 344 3.75 -10.00 4.58
N ALA A 345 2.89 -9.00 4.80
CA ALA A 345 1.47 -9.14 4.54
C ALA A 345 1.23 -9.33 3.04
N PHE A 346 0.26 -10.14 2.66
CA PHE A 346 -0.27 -10.13 1.30
C PHE A 346 -1.31 -9.02 1.18
N VAL A 347 -1.68 -8.70 -0.06
CA VAL A 347 -2.81 -7.81 -0.36
C VAL A 347 -3.88 -8.64 -1.05
N VAL A 348 -4.94 -8.98 -0.32
CA VAL A 348 -6.06 -9.79 -0.82
C VAL A 348 -7.37 -9.06 -0.56
N ALA A 349 -8.01 -8.58 -1.62
CA ALA A 349 -9.25 -7.82 -1.57
C ALA A 349 -10.46 -8.75 -1.41
N THR A 350 -11.24 -8.52 -0.35
CA THR A 350 -12.58 -9.09 -0.17
C THR A 350 -13.46 -8.73 -1.36
N GLU A 351 -14.34 -9.65 -1.76
CA GLU A 351 -15.30 -9.48 -2.85
C GLU A 351 -14.66 -9.18 -4.22
N ASN A 352 -13.38 -9.53 -4.35
CA ASN A 352 -12.54 -9.23 -5.49
C ASN A 352 -12.59 -7.74 -5.89
N ASP A 353 -12.80 -6.82 -4.95
CA ASP A 353 -12.78 -5.39 -5.24
C ASP A 353 -11.34 -4.94 -5.53
N ALA A 354 -10.95 -5.06 -6.79
CA ALA A 354 -9.61 -4.77 -7.28
C ALA A 354 -9.22 -3.30 -7.08
N LEU A 355 -10.19 -2.39 -7.05
CA LEU A 355 -9.93 -0.98 -6.80
C LEU A 355 -9.63 -0.71 -5.31
N ASN A 356 -10.28 -1.45 -4.40
CA ASN A 356 -9.87 -1.44 -2.99
C ASN A 356 -8.52 -2.15 -2.81
N GLY A 357 -8.31 -3.26 -3.51
CA GLY A 357 -7.05 -3.99 -3.52
C GLY A 357 -5.87 -3.11 -3.97
N LEU A 358 -6.06 -2.25 -4.98
CA LEU A 358 -5.05 -1.27 -5.37
C LEU A 358 -4.83 -0.18 -4.30
N ALA A 359 -5.88 0.30 -3.65
CA ALA A 359 -5.74 1.27 -2.55
C ALA A 359 -4.95 0.67 -1.37
N MET A 360 -5.25 -0.58 -0.99
CA MET A 360 -4.47 -1.36 -0.03
C MET A 360 -3.02 -1.55 -0.51
N LEU A 361 -2.82 -1.91 -1.78
CA LEU A 361 -1.49 -2.10 -2.34
C LEU A 361 -0.65 -0.82 -2.30
N PHE A 362 -1.23 0.34 -2.62
CA PHE A 362 -0.52 1.62 -2.54
C PHE A 362 -0.08 1.92 -1.11
N GLY A 363 -0.97 1.74 -0.14
CA GLY A 363 -0.63 1.88 1.27
C GLY A 363 0.48 0.92 1.70
N HIS A 364 0.36 -0.37 1.37
CA HIS A 364 1.35 -1.40 1.68
C HIS A 364 2.73 -1.10 1.07
N LEU A 365 2.76 -0.68 -0.21
CA LEU A 365 4.02 -0.37 -0.91
C LEU A 365 4.73 0.86 -0.33
N LEU A 366 3.98 1.83 0.19
CA LEU A 366 4.53 3.04 0.80
C LEU A 366 5.02 2.80 2.23
N THR A 367 4.35 1.96 3.01
CA THR A 367 4.62 1.83 4.46
C THR A 367 5.32 0.53 4.85
N GLY A 368 5.24 -0.52 4.04
CA GLY A 368 5.65 -1.88 4.41
C GLY A 368 4.77 -2.55 5.47
N THR A 369 3.68 -1.90 5.89
CA THR A 369 2.74 -2.42 6.90
C THR A 369 1.62 -3.23 6.24
N ALA A 370 0.91 -4.04 7.02
CA ALA A 370 -0.40 -4.55 6.60
C ALA A 370 -1.38 -3.39 6.26
N SER A 371 -2.36 -3.68 5.41
CA SER A 371 -3.43 -2.75 5.02
C SER A 371 -4.79 -3.33 5.42
N GLY A 372 -5.65 -2.50 5.98
CA GLY A 372 -7.01 -2.89 6.33
C GLY A 372 -7.97 -2.73 5.16
N PHE A 373 -8.85 -3.72 4.97
CA PHE A 373 -10.04 -3.62 4.13
C PHE A 373 -11.25 -3.29 5.02
N SER A 374 -12.15 -2.43 4.58
CA SER A 374 -13.39 -2.12 5.30
C SER A 374 -14.54 -1.71 4.39
N ASP A 375 -15.77 -2.05 4.78
CA ASP A 375 -16.94 -1.27 4.36
C ASP A 375 -16.98 0.06 5.13
N VAL A 376 -17.30 1.14 4.42
CA VAL A 376 -17.68 2.43 4.97
C VAL A 376 -19.15 2.37 5.34
N ARG A 377 -19.45 1.67 6.44
CA ARG A 377 -20.79 1.13 6.70
C ARG A 377 -21.78 2.16 7.20
N THR A 378 -21.40 3.01 8.15
CA THR A 378 -22.35 3.93 8.78
C THR A 378 -21.66 5.17 9.33
N TYR A 379 -22.26 6.34 9.05
CA TYR A 379 -21.93 7.58 9.73
C TYR A 379 -22.77 7.72 11.00
N TRP A 380 -22.10 7.96 12.13
CA TRP A 380 -22.70 8.24 13.44
C TRP A 380 -22.49 9.71 13.79
N SER A 381 -23.54 10.53 13.65
CA SER A 381 -23.53 11.89 14.20
C SER A 381 -23.65 11.85 15.73
N PRO A 382 -23.20 12.90 16.44
CA PRO A 382 -23.37 13.00 17.89
C PRO A 382 -24.82 12.83 18.34
N GLU A 383 -25.78 13.42 17.62
CA GLU A 383 -27.21 13.32 17.90
C GLU A 383 -27.73 11.90 17.69
N ALA A 384 -27.27 11.21 16.64
CA ALA A 384 -27.63 9.83 16.37
C ALA A 384 -27.11 8.88 17.46
N VAL A 385 -25.88 9.10 17.94
CA VAL A 385 -25.31 8.35 19.07
C VAL A 385 -26.10 8.60 20.34
N LYS A 386 -26.39 9.87 20.67
CA LYS A 386 -27.19 10.23 21.85
C LYS A 386 -28.57 9.60 21.83
N LYS A 387 -29.24 9.64 20.68
CA LYS A 387 -30.55 9.01 20.48
C LYS A 387 -30.50 7.48 20.62
N ALA A 388 -29.47 6.85 20.07
CA ALA A 388 -29.36 5.39 20.04
C ALA A 388 -28.91 4.80 21.38
N THR A 389 -28.08 5.52 22.14
CA THR A 389 -27.36 4.97 23.30
C THR A 389 -27.69 5.67 24.61
N GLY A 390 -28.21 6.91 24.57
CA GLY A 390 -28.39 7.78 25.73
C GLY A 390 -27.13 8.56 26.14
N PHE A 391 -25.98 8.28 25.52
CA PHE A 391 -24.68 8.89 25.85
C PHE A 391 -24.24 9.91 24.81
N ASP A 392 -23.56 10.96 25.26
CA ASP A 392 -22.98 11.97 24.36
C ASP A 392 -21.70 11.43 23.72
N LEU A 393 -21.40 11.88 22.51
CA LEU A 393 -20.20 11.52 21.76
C LEU A 393 -19.18 12.66 21.85
N ASP A 394 -17.97 12.36 22.33
CA ASP A 394 -16.91 13.36 22.55
C ASP A 394 -16.12 13.73 21.28
N VAL A 395 -16.64 13.37 20.10
CA VAL A 395 -16.08 13.71 18.80
C VAL A 395 -17.17 14.26 17.88
N PRO A 396 -16.84 15.06 16.84
CA PRO A 396 -17.82 15.68 15.94
C PRO A 396 -18.70 14.70 15.15
N GLY A 397 -18.39 13.41 15.22
CA GLY A 397 -19.01 12.30 14.53
C GLY A 397 -17.97 11.21 14.33
N MET A 398 -18.41 10.00 13.98
CA MET A 398 -17.51 8.91 13.64
C MET A 398 -18.09 8.06 12.50
N ILE A 399 -17.21 7.42 11.75
CA ILE A 399 -17.55 6.47 10.68
C ILE A 399 -17.27 5.06 11.20
N HIS A 400 -18.25 4.18 11.06
CA HIS A 400 -18.10 2.76 11.34
C HIS A 400 -17.47 2.08 10.13
N LEU A 401 -16.19 1.72 10.26
CA LEU A 401 -15.49 0.88 9.29
C LEU A 401 -15.59 -0.57 9.77
N ILE A 402 -16.20 -1.42 8.96
CA ILE A 402 -16.50 -2.81 9.33
C ILE A 402 -16.67 -3.65 8.09
N ASN A 403 -15.61 -4.35 7.67
CA ASN A 403 -15.72 -5.26 6.54
C ASN A 403 -16.70 -6.41 6.86
N SER A 404 -17.21 -7.05 5.81
CA SER A 404 -18.13 -8.18 5.89
C SER A 404 -17.49 -9.51 6.36
N GLY A 405 -16.67 -9.45 7.41
CA GLY A 405 -16.13 -10.61 8.11
C GLY A 405 -14.61 -10.70 8.19
N ALA A 406 -13.86 -9.96 7.38
CA ALA A 406 -12.39 -10.07 7.33
C ALA A 406 -11.67 -8.73 7.42
N THR A 407 -10.63 -8.64 8.22
CA THR A 407 -9.60 -7.60 8.04
C THR A 407 -8.31 -8.07 8.69
N THR A 408 -7.20 -7.38 8.42
CA THR A 408 -5.90 -7.75 9.00
C THR A 408 -5.91 -7.72 10.54
N MET A 409 -5.32 -8.73 11.19
CA MET A 409 -5.21 -8.76 12.66
C MET A 409 -4.27 -7.65 13.19
N ASP A 410 -3.40 -7.11 12.34
CA ASP A 410 -2.61 -5.93 12.64
C ASP A 410 -3.50 -4.74 13.05
N ALA A 411 -4.69 -4.62 12.44
CA ALA A 411 -5.64 -3.55 12.72
C ALA A 411 -6.30 -3.63 14.11
N THR A 412 -6.04 -4.67 14.90
CA THR A 412 -6.39 -4.68 16.32
C THR A 412 -5.71 -3.53 17.09
N GLY A 413 -4.59 -3.01 16.58
CA GLY A 413 -3.81 -1.95 17.22
C GLY A 413 -3.06 -2.44 18.47
N ARG A 414 -2.79 -3.75 18.56
CA ARG A 414 -2.08 -4.36 19.69
C ARG A 414 -0.55 -4.25 19.59
N GLN A 415 -0.04 -3.90 18.42
CA GLN A 415 1.36 -3.53 18.25
C GLN A 415 1.62 -2.15 18.84
N ASN A 416 2.88 -1.85 19.15
CA ASN A 416 3.28 -0.65 19.85
C ASN A 416 4.35 0.13 19.09
N ALA A 417 4.12 1.43 18.93
CA ALA A 417 5.13 2.41 18.56
C ALA A 417 5.09 3.55 19.60
N ASP A 418 6.20 3.79 20.28
CA ASP A 418 6.35 4.84 21.30
C ASP A 418 5.23 4.86 22.37
N GLY A 419 4.84 3.68 22.87
CA GLY A 419 3.79 3.55 23.88
C GLY A 419 2.36 3.67 23.33
N LYS A 420 2.18 3.90 22.02
CA LYS A 420 0.87 4.06 21.37
C LYS A 420 0.51 2.84 20.51
N PRO A 421 -0.79 2.56 20.32
CA PRO A 421 -1.25 1.56 19.34
C PRO A 421 -0.68 1.82 17.94
N ALA A 422 -0.32 0.76 17.22
CA ALA A 422 0.26 0.86 15.89
C ALA A 422 -0.03 -0.37 15.00
N MET A 423 0.27 -0.22 13.70
CA MET A 423 0.53 -1.31 12.76
C MET A 423 1.92 -1.08 12.17
N LYS A 424 2.83 -2.03 12.33
CA LYS A 424 4.25 -1.90 11.99
C LYS A 424 4.62 -2.76 10.78
N PRO A 425 5.73 -2.44 10.10
CA PRO A 425 6.33 -3.37 9.16
C PRO A 425 6.72 -4.66 9.85
N PHE A 426 6.59 -5.79 9.16
CA PHE A 426 6.72 -7.11 9.79
C PHE A 426 8.09 -7.36 10.44
N TRP A 427 9.16 -6.76 9.93
CA TRP A 427 10.51 -6.87 10.50
C TRP A 427 10.68 -6.12 11.83
N GLU A 428 9.69 -5.33 12.25
CA GLU A 428 9.66 -4.60 13.53
C GLU A 428 8.62 -5.17 14.51
N ILE A 429 7.84 -6.16 14.08
CA ILE A 429 6.83 -6.82 14.92
C ILE A 429 7.54 -7.88 15.78
N SER A 430 7.32 -7.81 17.09
CA SER A 430 7.78 -8.85 18.02
C SER A 430 6.77 -10.01 18.13
N ALA A 431 7.25 -11.16 18.60
CA ALA A 431 6.40 -12.32 18.86
C ALA A 431 5.24 -12.01 19.84
N ASP A 432 5.51 -11.19 20.86
CA ASP A 432 4.51 -10.79 21.84
C ASP A 432 3.40 -9.91 21.23
N GLU A 433 3.76 -9.02 20.29
CA GLU A 433 2.79 -8.18 19.59
C GLU A 433 1.93 -8.98 18.61
N ALA A 434 2.54 -9.88 17.83
CA ALA A 434 1.80 -10.78 16.94
C ALA A 434 0.82 -11.65 17.75
N LYS A 435 1.29 -12.20 18.88
CA LYS A 435 0.44 -12.93 19.81
C LYS A 435 -0.68 -12.06 20.39
N ALA A 436 -0.40 -10.81 20.75
CA ALA A 436 -1.41 -9.90 21.29
C ALA A 436 -2.49 -9.54 20.27
N CYS A 437 -2.13 -9.35 19.00
CA CYS A 437 -3.09 -9.16 17.89
C CYS A 437 -4.01 -10.39 17.75
N LEU A 438 -3.42 -11.59 17.72
CA LEU A 438 -4.17 -12.84 17.66
C LEU A 438 -5.08 -13.02 18.89
N ASP A 439 -4.57 -12.76 20.10
CA ASP A 439 -5.33 -12.92 21.34
C ASP A 439 -6.53 -11.98 21.43
N ALA A 440 -6.45 -10.81 20.78
CA ALA A 440 -7.53 -9.83 20.67
C ALA A 440 -8.57 -10.18 19.59
N THR A 441 -8.32 -11.21 18.78
CA THR A 441 -9.18 -11.65 17.69
C THR A 441 -9.92 -12.93 18.09
N SER A 442 -11.23 -12.97 17.85
CA SER A 442 -12.06 -14.17 18.02
C SER A 442 -12.67 -14.57 16.68
N TRP A 443 -12.89 -15.87 16.47
CA TRP A 443 -13.35 -16.40 15.19
C TRP A 443 -14.82 -16.81 15.28
N VAL A 444 -15.71 -15.98 14.73
CA VAL A 444 -17.17 -16.16 14.87
C VAL A 444 -17.69 -17.04 13.74
N PRO A 445 -18.44 -18.12 14.02
CA PRO A 445 -19.12 -18.88 12.98
C PRO A 445 -19.95 -17.95 12.09
N ALA A 446 -19.74 -18.04 10.78
CA ALA A 446 -20.36 -17.12 9.83
C ALA A 446 -21.90 -17.17 9.91
N ASN A 447 -22.54 -16.03 9.66
CA ASN A 447 -24.00 -15.93 9.57
C ASN A 447 -24.50 -16.70 8.34
N LEU A 448 -25.17 -17.83 8.55
CA LEU A 448 -25.62 -18.74 7.48
C LEU A 448 -26.73 -18.14 6.61
N GLY A 449 -27.36 -17.05 7.06
CA GLY A 449 -28.28 -16.27 6.23
C GLY A 449 -27.59 -15.61 5.03
N TYR A 450 -26.31 -15.25 5.19
CA TYR A 450 -25.46 -14.66 4.14
C TYR A 450 -24.48 -15.70 3.55
N PHE A 451 -23.83 -16.48 4.41
CA PHE A 451 -22.77 -17.42 4.06
C PHE A 451 -23.21 -18.87 4.33
N ARG A 452 -24.03 -19.43 3.45
CA ARG A 452 -24.67 -20.76 3.65
C ARG A 452 -23.65 -21.91 3.78
N GLY A 453 -22.50 -21.76 3.15
CA GLY A 453 -21.38 -22.69 3.28
C GLY A 453 -20.65 -22.62 4.63
N GLY A 454 -20.96 -21.63 5.48
CA GLY A 454 -20.28 -21.37 6.73
C GLY A 454 -18.97 -20.59 6.54
N GLY A 455 -18.06 -20.72 7.50
CA GLY A 455 -16.82 -19.94 7.58
C GLY A 455 -16.64 -19.32 8.95
N PHE A 456 -15.59 -18.52 9.11
CA PHE A 456 -15.24 -17.88 10.38
C PHE A 456 -14.80 -16.43 10.18
N SER A 457 -15.61 -15.49 10.65
CA SER A 457 -15.31 -14.05 10.61
C SER A 457 -14.34 -13.66 11.73
N SER A 458 -13.43 -12.72 11.45
CA SER A 458 -12.48 -12.19 12.43
C SER A 458 -13.10 -11.04 13.22
N ARG A 459 -13.49 -11.32 14.47
CA ARG A 459 -14.09 -10.34 15.37
C ARG A 459 -13.03 -9.71 16.28
N PHE A 460 -12.93 -8.39 16.23
CA PHE A 460 -12.20 -7.58 17.20
C PHE A 460 -12.66 -6.12 17.15
N LEU A 461 -12.24 -5.33 18.15
CA LEU A 461 -12.35 -3.87 18.17
C LEU A 461 -10.94 -3.28 18.05
N THR A 462 -10.73 -2.46 17.03
CA THR A 462 -9.50 -1.67 16.86
C THR A 462 -9.32 -0.69 18.02
N ARG A 463 -8.13 -0.65 18.61
CA ARG A 463 -7.80 0.34 19.66
C ARG A 463 -7.86 1.76 19.13
N GLY A 464 -8.33 2.67 19.97
CA GLY A 464 -8.36 4.11 19.68
C GLY A 464 -6.97 4.76 19.75
N GLY A 465 -6.82 5.87 19.04
CA GLY A 465 -5.64 6.74 19.06
C GLY A 465 -4.59 6.42 18.00
N MET A 466 -4.83 5.50 17.07
CA MET A 466 -3.93 5.28 15.94
C MET A 466 -4.16 6.34 14.87
N PRO A 467 -3.13 7.08 14.42
CA PRO A 467 -3.24 7.83 13.18
C PRO A 467 -3.43 6.83 12.04
N VAL A 468 -4.41 7.09 11.18
CA VAL A 468 -4.67 6.26 10.00
C VAL A 468 -5.03 7.12 8.81
N THR A 469 -4.75 6.61 7.62
CA THR A 469 -5.17 7.22 6.35
C THR A 469 -6.12 6.26 5.66
N MET A 470 -7.36 6.68 5.45
CA MET A 470 -8.27 5.98 4.55
C MET A 470 -7.97 6.37 3.09
N SER A 471 -8.02 5.42 2.18
CA SER A 471 -7.90 5.69 0.75
C SER A 471 -8.84 4.83 -0.11
N ARG A 472 -9.19 5.34 -1.29
CA ARG A 472 -10.01 4.64 -2.29
C ARG A 472 -9.66 5.07 -3.70
N ILE A 473 -9.50 4.11 -4.60
CA ILE A 473 -9.43 4.36 -6.04
C ILE A 473 -10.81 4.10 -6.64
N ASN A 474 -11.25 4.97 -7.55
CA ASN A 474 -12.49 4.79 -8.30
C ASN A 474 -12.22 4.99 -9.80
N LEU A 475 -12.94 4.27 -10.65
CA LEU A 475 -12.93 4.50 -12.11
C LEU A 475 -14.18 5.29 -12.52
N VAL A 476 -13.97 6.45 -13.11
CA VAL A 476 -15.05 7.33 -13.58
C VAL A 476 -15.04 7.37 -15.11
N LYS A 477 -16.14 6.94 -15.72
CA LYS A 477 -16.25 6.91 -17.19
C LYS A 477 -16.04 8.31 -17.79
N GLY A 478 -15.12 8.42 -18.74
CA GLY A 478 -14.75 9.68 -19.41
C GLY A 478 -13.69 10.50 -18.68
N LEU A 479 -13.27 10.08 -17.48
CA LEU A 479 -12.20 10.70 -16.70
C LEU A 479 -11.04 9.72 -16.45
N GLY A 480 -11.34 8.45 -16.14
CA GLY A 480 -10.34 7.46 -15.73
C GLY A 480 -10.29 7.27 -14.20
N PRO A 481 -9.16 6.81 -13.66
CA PRO A 481 -8.98 6.61 -12.23
C PRO A 481 -8.93 7.94 -11.47
N VAL A 482 -9.48 7.95 -10.26
CA VAL A 482 -9.30 9.02 -9.27
C VAL A 482 -9.01 8.43 -7.90
N LEU A 483 -8.24 9.15 -7.09
CA LEU A 483 -7.88 8.76 -5.73
C LEU A 483 -8.59 9.67 -4.71
N GLN A 484 -9.16 9.07 -3.66
CA GLN A 484 -9.66 9.74 -2.47
C GLN A 484 -8.78 9.38 -1.27
N ILE A 485 -8.52 10.36 -0.40
CA ILE A 485 -7.66 10.24 0.78
C ILE A 485 -8.38 10.92 1.95
N ALA A 486 -8.45 10.27 3.10
CA ALA A 486 -8.93 10.90 4.34
C ALA A 486 -8.02 10.50 5.50
N GLU A 487 -7.14 11.41 5.91
CA GLU A 487 -6.36 11.25 7.14
C GLU A 487 -7.23 11.47 8.36
N GLY A 488 -6.99 10.71 9.41
CA GLY A 488 -7.73 10.80 10.66
C GLY A 488 -7.13 9.91 11.72
N TYR A 489 -7.98 9.45 12.64
CA TYR A 489 -7.55 8.55 13.69
C TYR A 489 -8.61 7.53 14.04
N THR A 490 -8.17 6.39 14.58
CA THR A 490 -9.08 5.41 15.18
C THR A 490 -9.59 5.95 16.51
N TYR A 491 -10.86 5.72 16.81
CA TYR A 491 -11.48 6.13 18.06
C TYR A 491 -12.00 4.90 18.81
N GLU A 492 -11.93 4.93 20.12
CA GLU A 492 -12.51 3.88 20.98
C GLU A 492 -13.58 4.55 21.83
N PRO A 493 -14.85 4.55 21.38
CA PRO A 493 -15.92 5.13 22.17
C PRO A 493 -16.08 4.35 23.48
N PRO A 494 -16.65 4.97 24.52
CA PRO A 494 -17.05 4.29 25.75
C PRO A 494 -17.77 2.97 25.45
N LYS A 495 -17.52 1.96 26.30
CA LYS A 495 -18.01 0.60 26.09
C LYS A 495 -19.54 0.56 25.89
N GLU A 496 -20.27 1.38 26.62
CA GLU A 496 -21.72 1.50 26.57
C GLU A 496 -22.23 2.03 25.22
N ILE A 497 -21.44 2.87 24.55
CA ILE A 497 -21.70 3.32 23.18
C ILE A 497 -21.33 2.20 22.21
N HIS A 498 -20.11 1.67 22.29
CA HIS A 498 -19.62 0.63 21.39
C HIS A 498 -20.57 -0.58 21.38
N ASP A 499 -20.84 -1.20 22.52
CA ASP A 499 -21.64 -2.43 22.61
C ASP A 499 -23.03 -2.25 21.97
N GLN A 500 -23.67 -1.10 22.18
CA GLN A 500 -25.00 -0.82 21.65
C GLN A 500 -24.98 -0.60 20.13
N LEU A 501 -23.96 0.09 19.61
CA LEU A 501 -23.80 0.36 18.18
C LEU A 501 -23.29 -0.86 17.40
N ASP A 502 -22.44 -1.67 18.00
CA ASP A 502 -21.89 -2.90 17.42
C ASP A 502 -22.98 -3.98 17.31
N LYS A 503 -23.73 -4.22 18.39
CA LYS A 503 -24.81 -5.21 18.45
C LYS A 503 -25.93 -4.97 17.42
N ARG A 504 -26.20 -3.71 17.05
CA ARG A 504 -27.23 -3.35 16.07
C ARG A 504 -26.75 -3.39 14.62
N THR A 505 -25.43 -3.48 14.39
CA THR A 505 -24.83 -3.45 13.05
C THR A 505 -24.42 -4.86 12.64
N ASP A 506 -23.31 -5.35 13.18
CA ASP A 506 -22.90 -6.75 13.07
C ASP A 506 -21.78 -7.06 14.09
N PRO A 507 -22.10 -7.70 15.23
CA PRO A 507 -21.12 -7.88 16.31
C PRO A 507 -20.11 -9.01 16.09
N GLY A 508 -20.21 -9.79 14.99
CA GLY A 508 -19.24 -10.83 14.67
C GLY A 508 -18.18 -10.44 13.65
N TRP A 509 -18.23 -9.20 13.16
CA TRP A 509 -17.28 -8.64 12.20
C TRP A 509 -16.27 -7.69 12.89
N PRO A 510 -15.13 -7.37 12.25
CA PRO A 510 -14.11 -6.50 12.85
C PRO A 510 -14.54 -5.04 12.80
N THR A 511 -14.57 -4.36 13.95
CA THR A 511 -14.99 -2.96 14.06
C THR A 511 -13.79 -2.02 14.23
N THR A 512 -13.73 -0.99 13.38
CA THR A 512 -12.87 0.18 13.54
C THR A 512 -13.75 1.44 13.51
N TRP A 513 -13.72 2.25 14.56
CA TRP A 513 -14.33 3.58 14.53
C TRP A 513 -13.31 4.59 14.03
N PHE A 514 -13.66 5.32 12.98
CA PHE A 514 -12.77 6.28 12.34
C PHE A 514 -13.31 7.70 12.48
N VAL A 515 -12.42 8.64 12.82
CA VAL A 515 -12.72 10.07 12.86
C VAL A 515 -11.76 10.78 11.89
N PRO A 516 -12.26 11.36 10.78
CA PRO A 516 -11.40 12.10 9.85
C PRO A 516 -10.97 13.44 10.44
N ASN A 517 -9.76 13.89 10.08
CA ASN A 517 -9.34 15.27 10.34
C ASN A 517 -10.21 16.21 9.48
N LEU A 518 -10.86 17.18 10.11
CA LEU A 518 -11.71 18.15 9.45
C LEU A 518 -10.91 19.41 9.10
N THR A 519 -11.17 19.97 7.93
CA THR A 519 -10.55 21.23 7.47
C THR A 519 -11.51 22.42 7.58
N GLY A 520 -12.81 22.15 7.75
CA GLY A 520 -13.87 23.17 7.71
C GLY A 520 -14.34 23.51 6.30
N GLU A 521 -13.74 22.93 5.26
CA GLU A 521 -14.00 23.24 3.86
C GLU A 521 -14.22 21.98 3.01
N GLY A 522 -14.88 22.15 1.86
CA GLY A 522 -15.10 21.08 0.88
C GLY A 522 -15.75 19.81 1.47
N ALA A 523 -15.20 18.65 1.12
CA ALA A 523 -15.64 17.34 1.61
C ALA A 523 -15.28 17.08 3.08
N PHE A 524 -14.46 17.94 3.71
CA PHE A 524 -13.97 17.81 5.08
C PHE A 524 -14.50 18.91 6.02
N LYS A 525 -15.62 19.53 5.65
CA LYS A 525 -16.33 20.49 6.52
C LYS A 525 -16.93 19.83 7.77
N ASP A 526 -17.34 18.57 7.66
CA ASP A 526 -17.87 17.75 8.75
C ASP A 526 -17.71 16.26 8.41
N VAL A 527 -17.84 15.38 9.40
CA VAL A 527 -17.66 13.92 9.24
C VAL A 527 -18.69 13.32 8.29
N TYR A 528 -19.91 13.87 8.28
CA TYR A 528 -20.95 13.47 7.34
C TYR A 528 -20.51 13.69 5.89
N SER A 529 -19.92 14.84 5.60
CA SER A 529 -19.47 15.22 4.26
C SER A 529 -18.36 14.31 3.76
N VAL A 530 -17.48 13.84 4.65
CA VAL A 530 -16.46 12.86 4.29
C VAL A 530 -17.12 11.58 3.79
N MET A 531 -18.07 11.03 4.56
CA MET A 531 -18.77 9.80 4.15
C MET A 531 -19.66 10.01 2.91
N ALA A 532 -20.35 11.15 2.82
CA ALA A 532 -21.27 11.46 1.72
C ALA A 532 -20.54 11.66 0.37
N ASN A 533 -19.26 12.07 0.40
CA ASN A 533 -18.44 12.22 -0.80
C ASN A 533 -17.57 10.99 -1.09
N TRP A 534 -17.56 9.98 -0.22
CA TRP A 534 -16.80 8.74 -0.47
C TRP A 534 -17.39 7.98 -1.67
N GLY A 535 -16.56 7.62 -2.63
CA GLY A 535 -16.99 7.20 -3.97
C GLY A 535 -17.40 5.73 -4.11
N ALA A 536 -17.32 4.93 -3.04
CA ALA A 536 -17.63 3.50 -3.04
C ALA A 536 -18.17 3.04 -1.67
N ASN A 537 -18.63 1.80 -1.57
CA ASN A 537 -18.96 1.19 -0.27
C ASN A 537 -17.71 0.76 0.51
N HIS A 538 -16.58 0.50 -0.17
CA HIS A 538 -15.33 0.08 0.45
C HIS A 538 -14.32 1.22 0.63
N GLY A 539 -13.44 1.05 1.60
CA GLY A 539 -12.22 1.85 1.76
C GLY A 539 -11.08 0.99 2.31
N ALA A 540 -9.86 1.30 1.87
CA ALA A 540 -8.64 0.79 2.48
C ALA A 540 -8.19 1.72 3.60
N PHE A 541 -7.56 1.20 4.65
CA PHE A 541 -6.89 2.04 5.66
C PHE A 541 -5.50 1.53 6.00
N ASN A 542 -4.60 2.48 6.25
CA ASN A 542 -3.20 2.23 6.59
C ASN A 542 -2.82 3.03 7.83
N TYR A 543 -1.92 2.48 8.64
CA TYR A 543 -1.37 3.19 9.79
C TYR A 543 -0.50 4.39 9.36
N GLY A 544 -0.62 5.49 10.11
CA GLY A 544 0.05 6.75 9.83
C GLY A 544 -0.77 7.70 8.97
N HIS A 545 -0.31 8.96 8.92
CA HIS A 545 -0.77 10.00 7.99
C HIS A 545 0.15 9.97 6.77
N ILE A 546 -0.27 9.21 5.75
CA ILE A 546 0.51 8.93 4.53
C ILE A 546 -0.07 9.63 3.30
N GLY A 547 -0.98 10.58 3.48
CA GLY A 547 -1.68 11.25 2.39
C GLY A 547 -0.73 12.02 1.47
N ALA A 548 0.31 12.66 2.00
CA ALA A 548 1.32 13.34 1.18
C ALA A 548 2.11 12.36 0.28
N ASP A 549 2.38 11.15 0.78
CA ASP A 549 3.06 10.10 0.02
C ASP A 549 2.14 9.52 -1.06
N LEU A 550 0.86 9.29 -0.73
CA LEU A 550 -0.16 8.87 -1.69
C LEU A 550 -0.37 9.91 -2.81
N ILE A 551 -0.41 11.21 -2.48
CA ILE A 551 -0.49 12.30 -3.49
C ILE A 551 0.74 12.28 -4.40
N THR A 552 1.93 12.08 -3.83
CA THR A 552 3.18 11.99 -4.60
C THR A 552 3.16 10.82 -5.57
N MET A 553 2.77 9.64 -5.09
CA MET A 553 2.62 8.43 -5.89
C MET A 553 1.53 8.57 -6.97
N ALA A 554 0.38 9.17 -6.64
CA ALA A 554 -0.71 9.42 -7.57
C ALA A 554 -0.26 10.33 -8.73
N ALA A 555 0.52 11.38 -8.46
CA ALA A 555 1.09 12.24 -9.50
C ALA A 555 2.09 11.48 -10.40
N MET A 556 2.89 10.56 -9.84
CA MET A 556 3.75 9.66 -10.60
C MET A 556 2.96 8.67 -11.47
N LEU A 557 1.73 8.34 -11.10
CA LEU A 557 0.87 7.45 -11.86
C LEU A 557 -0.15 8.21 -12.72
N ARG A 558 -0.15 9.55 -12.65
CA ARG A 558 -1.08 10.46 -13.34
C ARG A 558 -2.54 10.16 -12.99
N ILE A 559 -2.79 9.87 -11.71
CA ILE A 559 -4.12 9.67 -11.13
C ILE A 559 -4.50 10.95 -10.38
N PRO A 560 -5.53 11.71 -10.81
CA PRO A 560 -6.03 12.86 -10.06
C PRO A 560 -6.49 12.50 -8.65
N VAL A 561 -6.20 13.35 -7.68
CA VAL A 561 -6.71 13.23 -6.31
C VAL A 561 -7.97 14.09 -6.19
N CYS A 562 -9.13 13.46 -6.14
CA CYS A 562 -10.44 14.15 -6.17
C CYS A 562 -10.99 14.53 -4.79
N MET A 563 -10.35 14.07 -3.72
CA MET A 563 -10.71 14.38 -2.33
C MET A 563 -9.51 14.12 -1.41
N HIS A 564 -9.03 15.13 -0.68
CA HIS A 564 -8.05 14.96 0.39
C HIS A 564 -8.15 16.04 1.47
N ASN A 565 -7.65 15.74 2.67
CA ASN A 565 -7.47 16.69 3.78
C ASN A 565 -6.00 16.94 4.14
N VAL A 566 -5.07 16.48 3.30
CA VAL A 566 -3.64 16.72 3.44
C VAL A 566 -3.35 18.23 3.36
N PRO A 567 -2.55 18.81 4.28
CA PRO A 567 -2.13 20.20 4.21
C PRO A 567 -1.45 20.57 2.90
N GLU A 568 -1.75 21.76 2.37
CA GLU A 568 -1.26 22.20 1.05
C GLU A 568 0.28 22.26 0.94
N ASP A 569 0.96 22.58 2.04
CA ASP A 569 2.42 22.67 2.12
C ASP A 569 3.11 21.31 2.06
N GLN A 570 2.39 20.22 2.31
CA GLN A 570 2.88 18.85 2.17
C GLN A 570 2.67 18.26 0.76
N ILE A 571 1.88 18.91 -0.10
CA ILE A 571 1.63 18.44 -1.47
C ILE A 571 2.93 18.51 -2.27
N PHE A 572 3.44 17.34 -2.65
CA PHE A 572 4.64 17.21 -3.46
C PHE A 572 4.34 16.51 -4.78
N ARG A 573 4.51 17.23 -5.89
CA ARG A 573 4.21 16.78 -7.26
C ARG A 573 5.33 17.19 -8.22
N PRO A 574 5.40 16.64 -9.44
CA PRO A 574 6.37 17.10 -10.43
C PRO A 574 6.23 18.60 -10.68
N ASN A 575 7.35 19.30 -10.89
CA ASN A 575 7.37 20.76 -11.01
C ASN A 575 6.43 21.29 -12.11
N ALA A 576 6.24 20.51 -13.18
CA ALA A 576 5.33 20.83 -14.27
C ALA A 576 3.88 21.06 -13.83
N TRP A 577 3.41 20.46 -12.72
CA TRP A 577 2.04 20.67 -12.22
C TRP A 577 1.76 22.15 -11.93
N ALA A 578 2.75 22.90 -11.44
CA ALA A 578 2.59 24.33 -11.16
C ALA A 578 2.29 25.16 -12.43
N ALA A 579 2.73 24.70 -13.61
CA ALA A 579 2.43 25.35 -14.89
C ALA A 579 0.98 25.12 -15.35
N PHE A 580 0.27 24.14 -14.78
CA PHE A 580 -1.14 23.89 -15.05
C PHE A 580 -2.09 24.72 -14.17
N GLY A 581 -1.59 25.51 -13.22
CA GLY A 581 -2.39 26.47 -12.46
C GLY A 581 -1.97 26.57 -10.99
N MET A 582 -2.38 27.65 -10.34
CA MET A 582 -2.15 27.88 -8.91
C MET A 582 -3.12 27.08 -8.03
N ASP A 583 -4.36 26.90 -8.49
CA ASP A 583 -5.34 26.01 -7.87
C ASP A 583 -4.87 24.55 -8.00
N LYS A 584 -4.54 23.94 -6.86
CA LYS A 584 -3.83 22.64 -6.80
C LYS A 584 -4.67 21.48 -7.32
N GLU A 585 -5.97 21.50 -7.08
CA GLU A 585 -6.91 20.48 -7.57
C GLU A 585 -7.03 20.58 -9.10
N GLY A 586 -7.40 21.75 -9.62
CA GLY A 586 -7.55 21.96 -11.06
C GLY A 586 -6.24 21.73 -11.82
N ALA A 587 -5.09 22.11 -11.25
CA ALA A 587 -3.79 21.81 -11.83
C ALA A 587 -3.53 20.30 -11.93
N ASP A 588 -3.96 19.53 -10.94
CA ASP A 588 -3.86 18.06 -10.94
C ASP A 588 -4.60 17.46 -12.13
N TYR A 589 -5.89 17.79 -12.25
CA TYR A 589 -6.75 17.28 -13.31
C TYR A 589 -6.19 17.61 -14.69
N ARG A 590 -5.73 18.85 -14.90
CA ARG A 590 -5.17 19.26 -16.18
C ARG A 590 -3.83 18.58 -16.48
N ALA A 591 -2.96 18.42 -15.48
CA ALA A 591 -1.68 17.76 -15.66
C ALA A 591 -1.86 16.25 -15.95
N CYS A 592 -2.69 15.56 -15.16
CA CYS A 592 -3.00 14.15 -15.37
C CYS A 592 -3.66 13.91 -16.73
N ALA A 593 -4.62 14.76 -17.15
CA ALA A 593 -5.22 14.67 -18.47
C ALA A 593 -4.22 14.93 -19.61
N ASN A 594 -3.26 15.85 -19.41
CA ASN A 594 -2.25 16.18 -20.41
C ASN A 594 -1.19 15.07 -20.57
N PHE A 595 -0.70 14.52 -19.46
CA PHE A 595 0.36 13.51 -19.51
C PHE A 595 -0.18 12.09 -19.71
N GLY A 596 -1.44 11.83 -19.34
CA GLY A 596 -2.09 10.54 -19.51
C GLY A 596 -1.47 9.41 -18.68
N PRO A 597 -1.95 8.17 -18.87
CA PRO A 597 -1.41 6.99 -18.22
C PRO A 597 0.09 6.80 -18.53
N LEU A 598 0.85 6.26 -17.58
CA LEU A 598 2.31 6.19 -17.67
C LEU A 598 2.83 5.26 -18.79
N TYR A 599 2.09 4.21 -19.15
CA TYR A 599 2.56 3.15 -20.05
C TYR A 599 1.86 3.14 -21.41
N ARG A 600 1.24 4.26 -21.80
CA ARG A 600 0.50 4.42 -23.05
C ARG A 600 1.27 5.17 -24.13
#